data_AF-A0A4W2BX47-F1
#
_entry.id   AF-A0A4W2BX47-F1
#
_cell.length_a   1.000
_cell.length_b   1.000
_cell.length_c   1.000
_cell.angle_alpha   90.00
_cell.angle_beta   90.00
_cell.angle_gamma   90.00
#
_symmetry.space_group_name_H-M   'P 1'
#
loop_
_entity.id
_entity.type
_entity.pdbx_description
1 polymer ?
#
loop_
_entity_poly.entity_id
_entity_poly.type
_entity_poly.pdbx_seq_one_letter_code
_entity_poly.pdbx_strand_id
1 'polypeptide(L)' 'MPSIKLQSSDGEIFKVDAEIAKQSVTIKTILEDLGMDDEGDDDPVPLPNVNAAILKKVIQWSLKAQLLLSQWFGRRYNN' A
#
# COMPACT_ATOMS: atom_id res chain seq x y z
N MET A 1 -4.15 -6.44 -11.05
CA MET A 1 -4.14 -5.50 -9.91
C MET A 1 -3.04 -4.49 -10.19
N PRO A 2 -3.34 -3.18 -10.21
CA PRO A 2 -2.31 -2.17 -10.37
C PRO A 2 -1.31 -2.30 -9.21
N SER A 3 -0.02 -2.24 -9.52
CA SER A 3 1.06 -2.37 -8.54
C SER A 3 1.87 -1.09 -8.51
N ILE A 4 2.18 -0.63 -7.31
CA ILE A 4 2.83 0.66 -7.05
C ILE A 4 4.22 0.39 -6.50
N LYS A 5 5.20 1.17 -6.95
CA LYS A 5 6.55 1.14 -6.41
C LYS A 5 6.70 2.22 -5.35
N LEU A 6 7.09 1.83 -4.15
CA LEU A 6 7.38 2.73 -3.04
C LEU A 6 8.87 2.68 -2.76
N GLN A 7 9.56 3.82 -2.75
CA GLN A 7 10.96 3.90 -2.37
C GLN A 7 11.08 4.34 -0.92
N SER A 8 11.81 3.58 -0.10
CA SER A 8 12.11 3.93 1.28
C SER A 8 13.16 5.05 1.37
N SER A 9 13.30 5.63 2.57
CA SER A 9 14.36 6.59 2.86
C SER A 9 15.78 6.05 2.65
N ASP A 10 15.95 4.73 2.72
CA ASP A 10 17.23 4.03 2.51
C ASP A 10 17.49 3.71 1.02
N GLY A 11 16.57 4.10 0.13
CA GLY A 11 16.66 3.87 -1.31
C GLY A 11 16.17 2.49 -1.76
N GLU A 12 15.56 1.69 -0.86
CA GLU A 12 15.02 0.38 -1.20
C GLU A 12 13.61 0.50 -1.81
N ILE A 13 13.38 -0.18 -2.93
CA ILE A 13 12.12 -0.09 -3.67
C ILE A 13 11.25 -1.31 -3.37
N PHE A 14 10.03 -1.05 -2.93
CA PHE A 14 9.01 -2.05 -2.61
C PHE A 14 7.88 -2.00 -3.63
N LYS A 15 7.60 -3.13 -4.26
CA LYS A 15 6.44 -3.29 -5.13
C LYS A 15 5.27 -3.82 -4.32
N VAL A 16 4.19 -3.06 -4.25
CA VAL A 16 2.97 -3.38 -3.48
C VAL A 16 1.73 -3.24 -4.34
N ASP A 17 0.67 -3.98 -4.05
CA ASP A 17 -0.59 -3.78 -4.74
C ASP A 17 -1.20 -2.42 -4.38
N ALA A 18 -1.74 -1.74 -5.39
CA ALA A 18 -2.41 -0.46 -5.23
C ALA A 18 -3.55 -0.54 -4.22
N GLU A 19 -4.28 -1.66 -4.17
CA GLU A 19 -5.36 -1.86 -3.19
C GLU A 19 -4.83 -1.85 -1.75
N ILE A 20 -3.67 -2.47 -1.52
CA ILE A 20 -3.02 -2.53 -0.21
C ILE A 20 -2.43 -1.16 0.14
N ALA A 21 -1.83 -0.47 -0.84
CA ALA A 21 -1.31 0.88 -0.70
C ALA A 21 -2.44 1.88 -0.36
N LYS A 22 -3.59 1.77 -1.04
CA LYS A 22 -4.79 2.60 -0.83
C LYS A 22 -5.45 2.39 0.55
N GLN A 23 -5.12 1.33 1.29
CA GLN A 23 -5.54 1.19 2.69
C GLN A 23 -4.89 2.22 3.62
N SER A 24 -3.70 2.72 3.27
CA SER A 24 -3.07 3.81 3.98
C SER A 24 -3.59 5.13 3.42
N VAL A 25 -4.25 5.93 4.27
CA VAL A 25 -4.75 7.26 3.87
C VAL A 25 -3.60 8.14 3.36
N THR A 26 -2.44 8.09 4.00
CA THR A 26 -1.27 8.87 3.57
C THR A 26 -0.79 8.48 2.18
N ILE A 27 -0.66 7.18 1.90
CA ILE A 27 -0.19 6.71 0.59
C ILE A 27 -1.25 7.00 -0.47
N LYS A 28 -2.54 6.82 -0.14
CA LYS A 28 -3.65 7.19 -1.00
C LYS A 28 -3.57 8.67 -1.41
N THR A 29 -3.41 9.59 -0.45
CA THR A 29 -3.31 11.03 -0.75
C THR A 29 -2.09 11.34 -1.61
N ILE A 30 -0.95 10.69 -1.37
CA ILE A 30 0.25 10.87 -2.21
C ILE A 30 0.00 10.37 -3.63
N LEU A 31 -0.71 9.26 -3.81
CA LEU A 31 -1.05 8.74 -5.15
C LEU A 31 -2.05 9.63 -5.89
N GLU A 32 -3.07 10.12 -5.18
CA GLU A 32 -4.05 11.07 -5.72
C GLU A 32 -3.38 12.40 -6.11
N ASP A 33 -2.42 12.88 -5.31
CA ASP A 33 -1.64 14.09 -5.59
C ASP A 33 -0.71 13.93 -6.81
N LEU A 34 -0.13 12.73 -6.97
CA LEU A 34 0.72 12.38 -8.11
C LEU A 34 -0.09 11.96 -9.35
N GLY A 35 -1.42 11.82 -9.25
CA GLY A 35 -2.27 11.33 -10.34
C GLY A 35 -2.02 9.87 -10.74
N MET A 36 -1.40 9.07 -9.88
CA MET A 36 -0.97 7.69 -10.14
C MET A 36 -2.06 6.65 -9.82
N ASP A 37 -3.33 7.02 -10.01
CA ASP A 37 -4.46 6.25 -9.48
C ASP A 37 -4.84 5.03 -10.32
N ASP A 38 -4.51 5.04 -11.61
CA ASP A 38 -4.97 4.06 -12.61
C ASP A 38 -3.94 3.66 -13.69
N GLU A 39 -2.92 4.49 -13.95
CA GLU A 39 -1.85 4.14 -14.90
C GLU A 39 -0.65 3.60 -14.13
N GLY A 40 -0.14 2.44 -14.57
CA GLY A 40 1.03 1.78 -14.00
C GLY A 40 2.29 2.60 -14.26
N ASP A 41 2.37 3.74 -13.59
CA ASP A 41 3.52 4.62 -13.63
C ASP A 41 4.67 3.90 -12.92
N ASP A 42 5.77 3.74 -13.67
CA ASP A 42 6.92 2.93 -13.24
C ASP A 42 7.77 3.70 -12.21
N ASP A 43 7.49 4.99 -12.01
CA ASP A 43 8.23 5.86 -11.11
C ASP A 43 7.95 5.53 -9.64
N PRO A 44 9.01 5.34 -8.84
CA PRO A 44 8.87 4.99 -7.44
C PRO A 44 8.45 6.20 -6.62
N VAL A 45 7.38 6.06 -5.84
CA VAL A 45 6.92 7.09 -4.88
C VAL A 45 7.93 7.17 -3.73
N PRO A 46 8.64 8.30 -3.56
CA PRO A 46 9.65 8.43 -2.52
C PRO A 46 8.99 8.67 -1.16
N LEU A 47 9.35 7.83 -0.18
CA LEU A 47 8.95 7.94 1.22
C LEU A 47 10.17 8.30 2.08
N PRO A 48 10.61 9.58 2.08
CA PRO A 48 11.85 10.00 2.74
C PRO A 48 11.81 9.86 4.27
N ASN A 49 10.62 9.71 4.85
CA ASN A 49 10.44 9.59 6.31
C ASN A 49 10.24 8.14 6.78
N VAL A 50 10.31 7.15 5.88
CA VAL A 50 10.03 5.75 6.21
C VAL A 50 11.19 4.86 5.78
N ASN A 51 11.83 4.23 6.77
CA ASN A 51 12.88 3.24 6.54
C ASN A 51 12.31 1.94 5.94
N ALA A 52 13.10 1.23 5.15
CA ALA A 52 12.76 -0.08 4.57
C ALA A 52 12.19 -1.08 5.60
N ALA A 53 12.80 -1.17 6.78
CA ALA A 53 12.37 -2.09 7.84
C ALA A 53 10.97 -1.74 8.39
N ILE A 54 10.63 -0.46 8.45
CA ILE A 54 9.31 0.03 8.87
C ILE A 54 8.30 -0.22 7.75
N LEU A 55 8.66 0.14 6.51
CA LEU A 55 7.79 -0.01 5.34
C LEU A 55 7.37 -1.49 5.17
N LYS A 56 8.29 -2.43 5.36
CA LYS A 56 7.99 -3.87 5.35
C LYS A 56 6.94 -4.27 6.38
N LYS A 57 7.02 -3.75 7.61
CA LYS A 57 6.03 -4.02 8.66
C LYS A 57 4.67 -3.41 8.33
N VAL A 58 4.64 -2.20 7.75
CA VAL A 58 3.42 -1.53 7.31
C VAL A 58 2.73 -2.36 6.23
N ILE A 59 3.46 -2.80 5.21
CA ILE A 59 2.92 -3.64 4.13
C ILE A 59 2.37 -4.95 4.68
N GLN A 60 3.12 -5.62 5.57
CA GLN A 60 2.67 -6.85 6.22
C GLN A 60 1.39 -6.63 7.04
N TRP A 61 1.30 -5.49 7.74
CA TRP A 61 0.11 -5.14 8.50
C TRP A 61 -1.11 -4.91 7.61
N SER A 62 -0.97 -4.15 6.51
CA SER A 62 -2.06 -3.91 5.55
C SER A 62 -2.55 -5.21 4.90
N LEU A 63 -1.62 -6.09 4.48
CA LEU A 63 -1.97 -7.43 3.98
C LEU A 63 -2.79 -8.24 4.99
N LYS A 64 -2.35 -8.26 6.25
CA LYS A 64 -3.04 -8.97 7.32
C LYS A 64 -4.39 -8.34 7.63
N ALA A 65 -4.48 -7.02 7.65
CA ALA A 65 -5.72 -6.28 7.86
C ALA A 65 -6.73 -6.59 6.76
N GLN A 66 -6.33 -6.58 5.48
CA GLN A 66 -7.19 -6.94 4.35
C GLN A 66 -7.75 -8.36 4.49
N LEU A 67 -6.90 -9.32 4.86
CA LEU A 67 -7.30 -10.71 5.08
C LEU A 67 -8.24 -10.88 6.28
N LEU A 68 -7.97 -10.17 7.38
CA LEU A 68 -8.83 -10.22 8.56
C LEU A 68 -10.18 -9.54 8.31
N LEU A 69 -10.19 -8.42 7.57
CA LEU A 69 -11.41 -7.75 7.15
C LEU A 69 -12.24 -8.66 6.25
N SER A 70 -11.64 -9.31 5.24
CA SER A 70 -12.39 -10.22 4.37
C SER A 70 -12.98 -11.41 5.14
N GLN A 71 -12.23 -11.99 6.09
CA GLN A 71 -12.74 -13.05 6.97
C GLN A 71 -13.83 -12.54 7.93
N TRP A 72 -13.69 -11.32 8.45
CA TRP A 72 -14.63 -10.72 9.38
C TRP A 72 -15.94 -10.34 8.70
N PHE A 73 -15.87 -9.72 7.51
CA PHE A 73 -17.02 -9.42 6.67
C PHE A 73 -17.72 -10.70 6.19
N GLY A 74 -16.96 -11.71 5.73
CA GLY A 74 -17.50 -13.00 5.35
C GLY A 74 -18.24 -13.71 6.50
N ARG A 75 -17.80 -13.53 7.75
CA ARG A 75 -18.52 -14.03 8.92
C ARG A 75 -19.73 -13.19 9.33
N ARG A 76 -19.74 -11.89 9.03
CA ARG A 76 -20.86 -10.98 9.38
C ARG A 76 -22.01 -10.97 8.40
N TYR A 77 -21.78 -11.30 7.13
CA TYR A 77 -22.80 -11.26 6.07
C TYR A 77 -23.32 -12.63 5.64
N ASN A 78 -22.81 -13.71 6.24
CA ASN A 78 -23.28 -15.07 6.00
C ASN A 78 -24.24 -15.58 7.11
N ASN A 79 -24.99 -14.67 7.74
CA ASN A 79 -26.08 -14.98 8.67
C ASN A 79 -27.21 -13.96 8.57
#